data_AF-A0A6P7G9R3-F1
#
_entry.id   AF-A0A6P7G9R3-F1
#
_cell.length_a   1.000
_cell.length_b   1.000
_cell.length_c   1.000
_cell.angle_alpha   90.00
_cell.angle_beta   90.00
_cell.angle_gamma   90.00
#
_symmetry.space_group_name_H-M   'P 1'
#
loop_
_entity.id
_entity.type
_entity.pdbx_description
1 polymer ?
#
loop_
_entity_poly.entity_id
_entity_poly.type
_entity_poly.pdbx_seq_one_letter_code
_entity_poly.pdbx_strand_id
1 'polypeptide(L)'
;MKPETDYAEKINEISKQFLCVYPLNNFNWQNIFNIFLLEDVQELLLNKTVNSELVLKYPIQIKYQKLFLKYILDKLESLQAASEIDLEESTIHDDLYSAYGRLVAAGDSVEKNYKHYSLGKEYKVITLKESNSLISDGTTGLRTWQASLALSEWIIQNSNSFKQQTVLELGSGVGLTGLVLNNVCQTKTIYLTDCHEAVLKTLCENVKLNVNGSHLDTTDDIESHNDCSGLKNCCIYSNTDPSTISILNLPWENITPSICKDLGVIEKVIAADIIYDNDLFQSLINAMKGLKEYCGVEEFIFACTERNSETLEEFLMLTKTVCPRIVELPVPLQSKFLWPTDTPVKIFQFKD
;
A
#
# COMPACT_ATOMS: atom_id res chain seq x y z
N MET A 1 -23.37 17.84 24.05
CA MET A 1 -22.38 17.34 23.07
C MET A 1 -22.26 18.39 21.99
N LYS A 2 -21.07 18.91 21.73
CA LYS A 2 -20.87 20.02 20.78
C LYS A 2 -21.10 19.55 19.32
N PRO A 3 -21.65 20.41 18.44
CA PRO A 3 -21.80 20.12 17.00
C PRO A 3 -20.48 19.86 16.25
N GLU A 4 -19.34 20.35 16.77
CA GLU A 4 -17.98 20.21 16.20
C GLU A 4 -17.55 18.73 15.97
N THR A 5 -18.09 17.77 16.73
CA THR A 5 -17.66 16.36 16.66
C THR A 5 -18.25 15.55 15.49
N ASP A 6 -19.36 15.97 14.86
CA ASP A 6 -20.07 15.14 13.87
C ASP A 6 -19.49 15.22 12.45
N TYR A 7 -18.95 16.37 12.03
CA TYR A 7 -18.41 16.54 10.67
C TYR A 7 -16.93 16.19 10.54
N ALA A 8 -16.18 16.23 11.65
CA ALA A 8 -14.77 15.86 11.65
C ALA A 8 -14.55 14.39 11.24
N GLU A 9 -15.42 13.47 11.67
CA GLU A 9 -15.35 12.05 11.26
C GLU A 9 -15.67 11.88 9.77
N LYS A 10 -16.69 12.60 9.27
CA LYS A 10 -17.04 12.61 7.84
C LYS A 10 -15.87 13.09 6.98
N ILE A 11 -15.21 14.17 7.41
CA ILE A 11 -14.01 14.71 6.75
C ILE A 11 -12.84 13.72 6.80
N ASN A 12 -12.65 13.00 7.91
CA ASN A 12 -11.61 11.97 7.99
C ASN A 12 -11.86 10.82 6.99
N GLU A 13 -13.11 10.40 6.80
CA GLU A 13 -13.46 9.37 5.80
C GLU A 13 -13.27 9.88 4.36
N ILE A 14 -13.58 11.15 4.09
CA ILE A 14 -13.30 11.80 2.80
C ILE A 14 -11.78 11.90 2.58
N SER A 15 -11.04 12.36 3.59
CA SER A 15 -9.58 12.48 3.56
C SER A 15 -8.93 11.12 3.30
N LYS A 16 -9.38 10.04 3.96
CA LYS A 16 -8.91 8.67 3.71
C LYS A 16 -9.03 8.28 2.24
N GLN A 17 -10.20 8.52 1.63
CA GLN A 17 -10.45 8.24 0.22
C GLN A 17 -9.60 9.10 -0.72
N PHE A 18 -9.44 10.39 -0.41
CA PHE A 18 -8.60 11.31 -1.18
C PHE A 18 -7.12 10.90 -1.14
N LEU A 19 -6.62 10.60 0.06
CA LEU A 19 -5.22 10.26 0.33
C LEU A 19 -4.76 8.99 -0.37
N CYS A 20 -5.63 7.99 -0.50
CA CYS A 20 -5.34 6.76 -1.24
C CYS A 20 -5.72 6.83 -2.73
N VAL A 21 -6.12 8.01 -3.22
CA VAL A 21 -6.44 8.28 -4.63
C VAL A 21 -7.62 7.42 -5.10
N TYR A 22 -8.66 7.30 -4.26
CA TYR A 22 -9.84 6.52 -4.59
C TYR A 22 -10.65 7.21 -5.72
N PRO A 23 -11.18 6.47 -6.71
CA PRO A 23 -11.86 7.08 -7.85
C PRO A 23 -13.03 8.00 -7.44
N LEU A 24 -13.03 9.25 -7.93
CA LEU A 24 -14.01 10.28 -7.52
C LEU A 24 -15.46 9.91 -7.86
N ASN A 25 -15.68 9.10 -8.89
CA ASN A 25 -17.00 8.58 -9.24
C ASN A 25 -17.56 7.58 -8.22
N ASN A 26 -16.70 6.94 -7.44
CA ASN A 26 -17.08 5.96 -6.40
C ASN A 26 -16.99 6.55 -4.99
N PHE A 27 -16.67 7.83 -4.87
CA PHE A 27 -16.36 8.51 -3.63
C PHE A 27 -17.60 8.62 -2.73
N ASN A 28 -17.49 8.19 -1.48
CA ASN A 28 -18.51 8.39 -0.47
C ASN A 28 -18.29 9.75 0.22
N TRP A 29 -19.10 10.73 -0.16
CA TRP A 29 -19.04 12.10 0.37
C TRP A 29 -19.69 12.27 1.74
N GLN A 30 -20.19 11.21 2.39
CA GLN A 30 -20.73 11.24 3.75
C GLN A 30 -21.83 12.31 3.97
N ASN A 31 -22.58 12.67 2.91
CA ASN A 31 -23.53 13.78 2.91
C ASN A 31 -22.94 15.12 3.39
N ILE A 32 -21.62 15.32 3.26
CA ILE A 32 -20.92 16.52 3.74
C ILE A 32 -21.51 17.78 3.14
N PHE A 33 -21.96 17.72 1.89
CA PHE A 33 -22.57 18.82 1.13
C PHE A 33 -23.77 19.47 1.82
N ASN A 34 -24.45 18.79 2.76
CA ASN A 34 -25.55 19.37 3.52
C ASN A 34 -25.11 20.46 4.51
N ILE A 35 -23.84 20.45 4.90
CA ILE A 35 -23.23 21.39 5.86
C ILE A 35 -21.98 22.05 5.29
N PHE A 36 -21.70 21.85 4.00
CA PHE A 36 -20.42 22.19 3.40
C PHE A 36 -20.26 23.67 3.07
N LEU A 37 -21.35 24.44 3.13
CA LEU A 37 -21.29 25.90 3.06
C LEU A 37 -20.72 26.52 4.34
N LEU A 38 -20.68 25.79 5.46
CA LEU A 38 -20.05 26.27 6.70
C LEU A 38 -18.54 26.43 6.49
N GLU A 39 -18.02 27.61 6.82
CA GLU A 39 -16.61 28.00 6.64
C GLU A 39 -15.64 26.99 7.26
N ASP A 40 -15.83 26.65 8.53
CA ASP A 40 -15.01 25.67 9.27
C ASP A 40 -14.93 24.30 8.59
N VAL A 41 -15.99 23.89 7.88
CA VAL A 41 -16.04 22.58 7.20
C VAL A 41 -15.22 22.62 5.91
N GLN A 42 -15.29 23.73 5.17
CA GLN A 42 -14.48 23.95 3.96
C GLN A 42 -12.99 24.00 4.32
N GLU A 43 -12.62 24.79 5.33
CA GLU A 43 -11.24 24.93 5.80
C GLU A 43 -10.70 23.58 6.30
N LEU A 44 -11.45 22.89 7.16
CA LEU A 44 -11.02 21.61 7.72
C LEU A 44 -10.85 20.54 6.63
N LEU A 45 -11.75 20.47 5.65
CA LEU A 45 -11.59 19.53 4.54
C LEU A 45 -10.32 19.86 3.73
N LEU A 46 -10.11 21.13 3.39
CA LEU A 46 -8.97 21.58 2.61
C LEU A 46 -7.66 21.21 3.30
N ASN A 47 -7.55 21.49 4.61
CA ASN A 47 -6.39 21.20 5.45
C ASN A 47 -6.19 19.69 5.71
N LYS A 48 -7.23 18.87 5.56
CA LYS A 48 -7.14 17.40 5.62
C LYS A 48 -6.90 16.75 4.25
N THR A 49 -6.87 17.53 3.16
CA THR A 49 -6.69 17.01 1.79
C THR A 49 -5.54 17.72 1.08
N VAL A 50 -5.81 18.59 0.12
CA VAL A 50 -4.83 19.24 -0.77
C VAL A 50 -3.86 20.19 -0.05
N ASN A 51 -4.25 20.71 1.13
CA ASN A 51 -3.40 21.57 1.96
C ASN A 51 -2.80 20.81 3.15
N SER A 52 -3.03 19.50 3.27
CA SER A 52 -2.42 18.72 4.35
C SER A 52 -0.90 18.73 4.21
N GLU A 53 -0.18 18.84 5.33
CA GLU A 53 1.29 18.80 5.37
C GLU A 53 1.86 17.57 4.64
N LEU A 54 1.13 16.44 4.75
CA LEU A 54 1.50 15.18 4.12
C LEU A 54 1.50 15.30 2.59
N VAL A 55 0.43 15.85 2.00
CA VAL A 55 0.27 16.00 0.55
C VAL A 55 1.18 17.11 0.01
N LEU A 56 1.42 18.17 0.80
CA LEU A 56 2.38 19.20 0.41
C LEU A 56 3.82 18.67 0.37
N LYS A 57 4.18 17.76 1.27
CA LYS A 57 5.51 17.14 1.33
C LYS A 57 5.68 16.00 0.33
N TYR A 58 4.66 15.17 0.17
CA TYR A 58 4.65 13.99 -0.68
C TYR A 58 3.39 14.04 -1.56
N PRO A 59 3.47 14.68 -2.74
CA PRO A 59 2.28 15.02 -3.53
C PRO A 59 1.56 13.80 -4.12
N ILE A 60 0.25 13.82 -3.98
CA ILE A 60 -0.65 13.01 -4.82
C ILE A 60 -0.64 13.62 -6.24
N GLN A 61 -0.93 12.82 -7.26
CA GLN A 61 -1.01 13.29 -8.64
C GLN A 61 -1.82 14.59 -8.78
N ILE A 62 -1.19 15.68 -9.26
CA ILE A 62 -1.84 17.00 -9.43
C ILE A 62 -3.17 16.89 -10.19
N LYS A 63 -3.22 16.08 -11.25
CA LYS A 63 -4.45 15.87 -12.03
C LYS A 63 -5.61 15.40 -11.15
N TYR A 64 -5.37 14.47 -10.24
CA TYR A 64 -6.39 13.98 -9.31
C TYR A 64 -6.80 15.08 -8.32
N GLN A 65 -5.83 15.82 -7.76
CA GLN A 65 -6.11 16.95 -6.86
C GLN A 65 -6.95 18.04 -7.54
N LYS A 66 -6.64 18.38 -8.79
CA LYS A 66 -7.42 19.33 -9.62
C LYS A 66 -8.86 18.85 -9.80
N LEU A 67 -9.05 17.57 -10.15
CA LEU A 67 -10.39 17.01 -10.32
C LEU A 67 -11.19 16.99 -9.01
N PHE A 68 -10.52 16.69 -7.89
CA PHE A 68 -11.15 16.70 -6.56
C PHE A 68 -11.65 18.09 -6.17
N LEU A 69 -10.79 19.12 -6.26
CA LEU A 69 -11.20 20.50 -5.95
C LEU A 69 -12.23 21.03 -6.94
N LYS A 70 -12.09 20.75 -8.23
CA LYS A 70 -13.07 21.16 -9.22
C LYS A 70 -14.45 20.57 -8.93
N TYR A 71 -14.52 19.28 -8.56
CA TYR A 71 -15.78 18.66 -8.17
C TYR A 71 -16.43 19.38 -6.97
N ILE A 72 -15.64 19.70 -5.96
CA ILE A 72 -16.09 20.44 -4.76
C ILE A 72 -16.61 21.83 -5.14
N LEU A 73 -15.83 22.60 -5.90
CA LEU A 73 -16.20 23.96 -6.33
C LEU A 73 -17.49 23.95 -7.15
N ASP A 74 -17.59 23.09 -8.18
CA ASP A 74 -18.77 22.97 -9.04
C ASP A 74 -20.03 22.62 -8.19
N LYS A 75 -19.87 21.82 -7.13
CA LYS A 75 -20.96 21.48 -6.19
C LYS A 75 -21.34 22.64 -5.28
N LEU A 76 -20.37 23.33 -4.69
CA LEU A 76 -20.62 24.48 -3.82
C LEU A 76 -21.27 25.63 -4.58
N GLU A 77 -20.80 25.93 -5.79
CA GLU A 77 -21.39 26.95 -6.67
C GLU A 77 -22.87 26.64 -6.99
N SER A 78 -23.17 25.36 -7.25
CA SER A 78 -24.55 24.91 -7.49
C SER A 78 -25.43 25.05 -6.23
N LEU A 79 -24.90 24.76 -5.04
CA LEU A 79 -25.61 24.87 -3.77
C LEU A 79 -25.86 26.32 -3.38
N GLN A 80 -24.88 27.20 -3.59
CA GLN A 80 -24.99 28.63 -3.33
C GLN A 80 -26.03 29.28 -4.26
N ALA A 81 -26.01 28.94 -5.56
CA ALA A 81 -27.01 29.43 -6.52
C ALA A 81 -28.45 28.95 -6.20
N ALA A 82 -28.60 27.79 -5.58
CA ALA A 82 -29.90 27.24 -5.17
C ALA A 82 -30.37 27.74 -3.80
N SER A 83 -29.50 28.36 -3.01
CA SER A 83 -29.83 28.87 -1.69
C SER A 83 -30.44 30.26 -1.84
N GLU A 84 -31.75 30.41 -1.55
CA GLU A 84 -32.45 31.72 -1.52
C GLU A 84 -32.04 32.62 -0.34
N ILE A 85 -30.99 32.25 0.38
CA ILE A 85 -30.61 32.84 1.67
C ILE A 85 -29.33 33.68 1.50
N ASP A 86 -29.50 35.00 1.53
CA ASP A 86 -28.44 36.00 1.75
C ASP A 86 -27.91 35.88 3.19
N LEU A 87 -27.01 34.92 3.44
CA LEU A 87 -26.23 34.87 4.67
C LEU A 87 -24.75 35.06 4.30
N GLU A 88 -24.08 35.99 4.98
CA GLU A 88 -22.62 36.18 4.86
C GLU A 88 -21.84 34.87 5.17
N GLU A 89 -22.45 33.95 5.93
CA GLU A 89 -21.90 32.63 6.33
C GLU A 89 -22.04 31.51 5.26
N SER A 90 -22.64 31.77 4.09
CA SER A 90 -22.83 30.77 3.02
C SER A 90 -21.95 30.99 1.78
N THR A 91 -20.80 31.63 1.98
CA THR A 91 -19.85 31.94 0.91
C THR A 91 -18.82 30.82 0.71
N ILE A 92 -18.37 30.64 -0.53
CA ILE A 92 -17.28 29.72 -0.85
C ILE A 92 -15.97 30.34 -0.34
N HIS A 93 -15.24 29.58 0.47
CA HIS A 93 -14.00 30.06 1.08
C HIS A 93 -12.92 30.29 0.02
N ASP A 94 -12.28 31.47 0.03
CA ASP A 94 -11.28 31.90 -0.96
C ASP A 94 -10.08 30.94 -1.07
N ASP A 95 -9.74 30.23 0.01
CA ASP A 95 -8.64 29.24 -0.01
C ASP A 95 -8.93 28.04 -0.93
N LEU A 96 -10.19 27.71 -1.22
CA LEU A 96 -10.52 26.68 -2.21
C LEU A 96 -10.10 27.11 -3.61
N TYR A 97 -10.43 28.36 -4.00
CA TYR A 97 -10.02 28.93 -5.28
C TYR A 97 -8.50 29.13 -5.32
N SER A 98 -7.89 29.56 -4.23
CA SER A 98 -6.43 29.73 -4.12
C SER A 98 -5.70 28.39 -4.27
N ALA A 99 -6.18 27.32 -3.60
CA ALA A 99 -5.63 25.98 -3.73
C ALA A 99 -5.80 25.43 -5.15
N TYR A 100 -6.96 25.64 -5.77
CA TYR A 100 -7.20 25.24 -7.16
C TYR A 100 -6.30 26.00 -8.13
N GLY A 101 -6.19 27.32 -7.99
CA GLY A 101 -5.30 28.17 -8.78
C GLY A 101 -3.84 27.75 -8.68
N ARG A 102 -3.37 27.41 -7.46
CA ARG A 102 -2.04 26.84 -7.21
C ARG A 102 -1.80 25.54 -7.99
N LEU A 103 -2.78 24.62 -8.00
CA LEU A 103 -2.68 23.35 -8.74
C LEU A 103 -2.75 23.54 -10.26
N VAL A 104 -3.52 24.51 -10.75
CA VAL A 104 -3.56 24.88 -12.17
C VAL A 104 -2.21 25.45 -12.61
N ALA A 105 -1.63 26.33 -11.81
CA ALA A 105 -0.33 26.95 -12.07
C ALA A 105 0.83 25.94 -12.06
N ALA A 106 0.74 24.88 -11.25
CA ALA A 106 1.75 23.82 -11.17
C ALA A 106 1.87 22.98 -12.46
N GLY A 107 0.86 22.99 -13.34
CA GLY A 107 0.89 22.30 -14.63
C GLY A 107 0.91 20.77 -14.52
N ASP A 108 1.39 20.11 -15.58
CA ASP A 108 1.52 18.64 -15.66
C ASP A 108 2.99 18.21 -15.52
N SER A 109 3.72 18.80 -14.56
CA SER A 109 5.12 18.45 -14.33
C SER A 109 5.29 16.94 -14.07
N VAL A 110 6.45 16.37 -14.44
CA VAL A 110 6.76 14.94 -14.25
C VAL A 110 6.93 14.67 -12.75
N GLU A 111 5.82 14.53 -12.06
CA GLU A 111 5.80 14.51 -10.61
C GLU A 111 5.92 13.10 -10.04
N LYS A 112 6.63 13.03 -8.91
CA LYS A 112 6.58 11.90 -8.00
C LYS A 112 5.12 11.77 -7.54
N ASN A 113 4.51 10.61 -7.76
CA ASN A 113 3.13 10.37 -7.33
C ASN A 113 3.16 9.53 -6.07
N TYR A 114 2.49 10.02 -5.05
CA TYR A 114 2.34 9.33 -3.79
C TYR A 114 0.89 8.91 -3.55
N LYS A 115 0.74 7.81 -2.82
CA LYS A 115 -0.49 7.43 -2.14
C LYS A 115 -0.22 7.32 -0.66
N HIS A 116 -1.22 7.66 0.15
CA HIS A 116 -1.12 7.58 1.60
C HIS A 116 -2.24 6.72 2.16
N TYR A 117 -1.87 5.76 2.99
CA TYR A 117 -2.76 4.78 3.59
C TYR A 117 -2.78 4.97 5.11
N SER A 118 -3.92 5.43 5.61
CA SER A 118 -4.15 5.60 7.05
C SER A 118 -4.67 4.30 7.66
N LEU A 119 -3.95 3.76 8.64
CA LEU A 119 -4.31 2.49 9.30
C LEU A 119 -5.11 2.72 10.60
N GLY A 120 -5.37 3.97 10.97
CA GLY A 120 -5.94 4.34 12.28
C GLY A 120 -5.10 5.42 12.96
N LYS A 121 -5.56 5.92 14.11
CA LYS A 121 -4.82 6.96 14.88
C LYS A 121 -3.61 6.37 15.60
N GLU A 122 -3.65 5.08 15.84
CA GLU A 122 -2.64 4.28 16.54
C GLU A 122 -1.39 3.96 15.70
N TYR A 123 -1.44 4.15 14.38
CA TYR A 123 -0.37 3.76 13.46
C TYR A 123 0.08 4.93 12.59
N LYS A 124 1.36 4.89 12.18
CA LYS A 124 1.91 5.83 11.19
C LYS A 124 1.23 5.60 9.83
N VAL A 125 0.89 6.69 9.16
CA VAL A 125 0.41 6.66 7.76
C VAL A 125 1.49 6.09 6.86
N ILE A 126 1.14 5.06 6.08
CA ILE A 126 2.06 4.50 5.08
C ILE A 126 1.99 5.37 3.83
N THR A 127 3.12 5.93 3.42
CA THR A 127 3.23 6.73 2.19
C THR A 127 4.04 5.96 1.16
N LEU A 128 3.46 5.70 0.00
CA LEU A 128 4.10 4.96 -1.09
C LEU A 128 4.25 5.84 -2.32
N LYS A 129 5.46 5.88 -2.87
CA LYS A 129 5.69 6.33 -4.24
C LYS A 129 5.22 5.24 -5.19
N GLU A 130 4.39 5.61 -6.16
CA GLU A 130 3.83 4.71 -7.17
C GLU A 130 3.91 5.32 -8.58
N SER A 131 3.86 4.45 -9.59
CA SER A 131 3.59 4.85 -10.97
C SER A 131 2.07 4.94 -11.22
N ASN A 132 1.68 5.89 -12.06
CA ASN A 132 0.29 6.01 -12.52
C ASN A 132 -0.05 5.04 -13.65
N SER A 133 0.95 4.50 -14.35
CA SER A 133 0.74 3.58 -15.48
C SER A 133 0.65 2.13 -14.98
N LEU A 134 -0.24 1.34 -15.57
CA LEU A 134 -0.40 -0.10 -15.26
C LEU A 134 0.89 -0.88 -15.50
N ILE A 135 1.59 -0.54 -16.58
CA ILE A 135 2.93 -1.04 -16.91
C ILE A 135 3.85 0.17 -17.00
N SER A 136 4.97 0.13 -16.29
CA SER A 136 6.02 1.15 -16.34
C SER A 136 7.36 0.43 -16.32
N ASP A 137 8.33 0.90 -17.10
CA ASP A 137 9.66 0.27 -17.18
C ASP A 137 9.63 -1.24 -17.46
N GLY A 138 8.60 -1.72 -18.17
CA GLY A 138 8.42 -3.15 -18.48
C GLY A 138 7.88 -4.01 -17.33
N THR A 139 7.46 -3.41 -16.22
CA THR A 139 6.96 -4.12 -15.03
C THR A 139 5.59 -3.61 -14.56
N THR A 140 4.85 -4.49 -13.88
CA THR A 140 3.59 -4.19 -13.18
C THR A 140 3.79 -3.91 -11.68
N GLY A 141 5.00 -4.08 -11.16
CA GLY A 141 5.31 -4.01 -9.72
C GLY A 141 5.45 -2.59 -9.13
N LEU A 142 5.26 -1.54 -9.94
CA LEU A 142 5.44 -0.14 -9.53
C LEU A 142 4.17 0.55 -9.01
N ARG A 143 3.13 -0.23 -8.69
CA ARG A 143 1.86 0.28 -8.14
C ARG A 143 1.27 -0.69 -7.14
N THR A 144 0.40 -0.19 -6.27
CA THR A 144 -0.38 -1.04 -5.38
C THR A 144 -1.54 -1.70 -6.15
N TRP A 145 -1.73 -3.01 -5.93
CA TRP A 145 -2.78 -3.83 -6.55
C TRP A 145 -3.90 -4.19 -5.55
N GLN A 146 -5.10 -4.53 -6.04
CA GLN A 146 -6.25 -4.82 -5.16
C GLN A 146 -5.94 -5.95 -4.16
N ALA A 147 -5.25 -7.00 -4.60
CA ALA A 147 -4.87 -8.10 -3.73
C ALA A 147 -3.97 -7.67 -2.56
N SER A 148 -3.03 -6.74 -2.76
CA SER A 148 -2.18 -6.22 -1.67
C SER A 148 -2.97 -5.39 -0.65
N LEU A 149 -4.01 -4.68 -1.09
CA LEU A 149 -4.90 -3.91 -0.21
C LEU A 149 -5.75 -4.85 0.66
N ALA A 150 -6.30 -5.91 0.06
CA ALA A 150 -7.07 -6.93 0.78
C ALA A 150 -6.18 -7.75 1.74
N LEU A 151 -4.97 -8.13 1.31
CA LEU A 151 -4.01 -8.84 2.16
C LEU A 151 -3.58 -7.97 3.34
N SER A 152 -3.42 -6.66 3.12
CA SER A 152 -3.11 -5.71 4.19
C SER A 152 -4.20 -5.64 5.26
N GLU A 153 -5.48 -5.60 4.87
CA GLU A 153 -6.58 -5.73 5.84
C GLU A 153 -6.53 -7.05 6.60
N TRP A 154 -6.25 -8.13 5.88
CA TRP A 154 -6.21 -9.47 6.47
C TRP A 154 -5.09 -9.56 7.50
N ILE A 155 -3.91 -9.00 7.20
CA ILE A 155 -2.78 -8.89 8.12
C ILE A 155 -3.16 -8.11 9.37
N ILE A 156 -3.85 -6.97 9.24
CA ILE A 156 -4.30 -6.16 10.40
C ILE A 156 -5.22 -6.98 11.31
N GLN A 157 -6.19 -7.70 10.73
CA GLN A 157 -7.13 -8.53 11.49
C GLN A 157 -6.49 -9.77 12.11
N ASN A 158 -5.35 -10.22 11.58
CA ASN A 158 -4.60 -11.40 12.04
C ASN A 158 -3.22 -11.05 12.60
N SER A 159 -3.03 -9.81 13.06
CA SER A 159 -1.72 -9.25 13.46
C SER A 159 -1.00 -10.08 14.52
N ASN A 160 -1.73 -10.59 15.51
CA ASN A 160 -1.20 -11.47 16.55
C ASN A 160 -0.53 -12.73 15.99
N SER A 161 -0.99 -13.23 14.85
CA SER A 161 -0.40 -14.42 14.23
C SER A 161 1.02 -14.15 13.75
N PHE A 162 1.39 -12.89 13.44
CA PHE A 162 2.69 -12.48 12.91
C PHE A 162 3.66 -11.97 13.98
N LYS A 163 3.23 -11.94 15.25
CA LYS A 163 4.03 -11.43 16.36
C LYS A 163 5.27 -12.29 16.58
N GLN A 164 6.43 -11.65 16.63
CA GLN A 164 7.75 -12.29 16.80
C GLN A 164 8.11 -13.33 15.72
N GLN A 165 7.43 -13.31 14.58
CA GLN A 165 7.74 -14.18 13.44
C GLN A 165 8.76 -13.54 12.50
N THR A 166 9.47 -14.37 11.75
CA THR A 166 10.20 -14.03 10.53
C THR A 166 9.27 -14.27 9.34
N VAL A 167 9.01 -13.22 8.57
CA VAL A 167 8.08 -13.26 7.44
C VAL A 167 8.83 -12.89 6.17
N LEU A 168 8.61 -13.65 5.10
CA LEU A 168 9.12 -13.33 3.77
C LEU A 168 7.96 -12.97 2.84
N GLU A 169 8.09 -11.89 2.09
CA GLU A 169 7.15 -11.48 1.06
C GLU A 169 7.74 -11.72 -0.33
N LEU A 170 7.07 -12.58 -1.12
CA LEU A 170 7.42 -12.85 -2.52
C LEU A 170 6.73 -11.83 -3.43
N GLY A 171 7.50 -11.16 -4.29
CA GLY A 171 6.96 -10.18 -5.24
C GLY A 171 6.39 -8.95 -4.53
N SER A 172 7.22 -8.30 -3.72
CA SER A 172 6.82 -7.23 -2.81
C SER A 172 6.31 -5.97 -3.53
N GLY A 173 6.66 -5.77 -4.81
CA GLY A 173 6.27 -4.59 -5.56
C GLY A 173 6.71 -3.30 -4.85
N VAL A 174 5.77 -2.40 -4.59
CA VAL A 174 6.01 -1.14 -3.87
C VAL A 174 6.09 -1.28 -2.34
N GLY A 175 5.83 -2.47 -1.78
CA GLY A 175 6.11 -2.82 -0.38
C GLY A 175 4.99 -2.58 0.63
N LEU A 176 3.74 -2.41 0.18
CA LEU A 176 2.62 -2.06 1.06
C LEU A 176 2.44 -3.06 2.23
N THR A 177 2.33 -4.33 1.90
CA THR A 177 2.02 -5.45 2.80
C THR A 177 3.15 -5.67 3.82
N GLY A 178 4.40 -5.65 3.37
CA GLY A 178 5.59 -5.57 4.22
C GLY A 178 5.57 -4.41 5.22
N LEU A 179 5.20 -3.20 4.78
CA LEU A 179 5.10 -2.03 5.66
C LEU A 179 3.94 -2.11 6.66
N VAL A 180 2.84 -2.77 6.28
CA VAL A 180 1.73 -3.06 7.20
C VAL A 180 2.15 -4.04 8.29
N LEU A 181 2.88 -5.12 7.94
CA LEU A 181 3.48 -6.03 8.92
C LEU A 181 4.36 -5.26 9.91
N ASN A 182 5.26 -4.42 9.38
CA ASN A 182 6.17 -3.60 10.17
C ASN A 182 5.43 -2.69 11.17
N ASN A 183 4.36 -2.04 10.72
CA ASN A 183 3.65 -1.06 11.55
C ASN A 183 2.71 -1.69 12.58
N VAL A 184 2.15 -2.88 12.31
CA VAL A 184 1.00 -3.41 13.07
C VAL A 184 1.33 -4.66 13.86
N CYS A 185 2.26 -5.51 13.39
CA CYS A 185 2.33 -6.90 13.84
C CYS A 185 3.42 -7.22 14.87
N GLN A 186 4.33 -6.29 15.19
CA GLN A 186 5.51 -6.59 16.04
C GLN A 186 6.30 -7.82 15.54
N THR A 187 6.41 -7.92 14.21
CA THR A 187 7.13 -8.99 13.50
C THR A 187 8.62 -8.88 13.79
N LYS A 188 9.30 -10.00 14.00
CA LYS A 188 10.74 -10.02 14.36
C LYS A 188 11.59 -9.57 13.17
N THR A 189 11.39 -10.24 12.04
CA THR A 189 12.15 -9.98 10.80
C THR A 189 11.19 -10.03 9.60
N ILE A 190 11.35 -9.10 8.67
CA ILE A 190 10.57 -8.99 7.44
C ILE A 190 11.55 -8.97 6.27
N TYR A 191 11.47 -9.97 5.39
CA TYR A 191 12.20 -10.01 4.13
C TYR A 191 11.26 -9.62 2.99
N LEU A 192 11.54 -8.50 2.33
CA LEU A 192 10.81 -8.06 1.15
C LEU A 192 11.61 -8.44 -0.08
N THR A 193 11.04 -9.25 -0.97
CA THR A 193 11.74 -9.74 -2.16
C THR A 193 11.07 -9.35 -3.46
N ASP A 194 11.89 -9.02 -4.45
CA ASP A 194 11.52 -8.83 -5.85
C ASP A 194 12.76 -9.12 -6.72
N CYS A 195 12.65 -9.02 -8.04
CA CYS A 195 13.76 -9.22 -8.97
C CYS A 195 13.98 -8.03 -9.93
N HIS A 196 12.97 -7.17 -10.12
CA HIS A 196 13.05 -6.10 -11.10
C HIS A 196 13.74 -4.86 -10.51
N GLU A 197 14.80 -4.38 -11.15
CA GLU A 197 15.64 -3.30 -10.63
C GLU A 197 14.85 -2.02 -10.28
N ALA A 198 13.95 -1.58 -11.18
CA ALA A 198 13.11 -0.41 -10.93
C ALA A 198 12.15 -0.59 -9.73
N VAL A 199 11.64 -1.82 -9.53
CA VAL A 199 10.77 -2.16 -8.41
C VAL A 199 11.56 -2.15 -7.12
N LEU A 200 12.69 -2.85 -7.08
CA LEU A 200 13.60 -2.89 -5.93
C LEU A 200 14.07 -1.50 -5.50
N LYS A 201 14.39 -0.62 -6.46
CA LYS A 201 14.72 0.78 -6.19
C LYS A 201 13.55 1.52 -5.54
N THR A 202 12.35 1.42 -6.10
CA THR A 202 11.14 2.08 -5.58
C THR A 202 10.75 1.53 -4.20
N LEU A 203 10.85 0.21 -4.01
CA LEU A 203 10.65 -0.47 -2.74
C LEU A 203 11.61 0.06 -1.67
N CYS A 204 12.89 0.23 -2.00
CA CYS A 204 13.89 0.80 -1.08
C CYS A 204 13.57 2.25 -0.71
N GLU A 205 13.17 3.08 -1.67
CA GLU A 205 12.70 4.44 -1.42
C GLU A 205 11.48 4.45 -0.48
N ASN A 206 10.51 3.55 -0.70
CA ASN A 206 9.31 3.44 0.12
C ASN A 206 9.60 2.93 1.54
N VAL A 207 10.47 1.93 1.70
CA VAL A 207 10.83 1.44 3.03
C VAL A 207 11.54 2.54 3.83
N LYS A 208 12.53 3.21 3.24
CA LYS A 208 13.25 4.32 3.90
C LYS A 208 12.29 5.44 4.32
N LEU A 209 11.32 5.77 3.47
CA LEU A 209 10.31 6.80 3.74
C LEU A 209 9.42 6.46 4.95
N ASN A 210 9.10 5.18 5.14
CA ASN A 210 8.15 4.76 6.17
C ASN A 210 8.81 4.33 7.48
N VAL A 211 10.06 3.88 7.44
CA VAL A 211 10.76 3.31 8.60
C VAL A 211 11.66 4.35 9.30
N ASN A 212 12.29 5.27 8.56
CA ASN A 212 13.20 6.25 9.16
C ASN A 212 12.39 7.47 9.65
N GLY A 213 11.87 7.37 10.89
CA GLY A 213 10.92 8.32 11.48
C GLY A 213 11.35 8.99 12.78
N SER A 214 12.56 8.76 13.28
CA SER A 214 13.14 9.53 14.39
C SER A 214 14.64 9.67 14.15
N HIS A 215 15.07 10.89 13.87
CA HIS A 215 16.43 11.33 13.46
C HIS A 215 16.69 11.28 11.94
N LEU A 216 16.42 12.44 11.31
CA LEU A 216 17.22 12.91 10.19
C LEU A 216 18.58 13.28 10.78
N ASP A 217 19.60 12.50 10.44
CA ASP A 217 21.05 12.68 10.56
C ASP A 217 21.58 11.23 10.61
N THR A 218 22.33 10.68 9.66
CA THR A 218 23.34 11.23 8.78
C THR A 218 23.41 10.40 7.49
N THR A 219 24.10 10.94 6.49
CA THR A 219 24.84 10.13 5.53
C THR A 219 25.66 9.09 6.29
N ASP A 220 25.81 7.89 5.73
CA ASP A 220 27.12 7.33 5.43
C ASP A 220 26.93 5.90 4.94
N ASP A 221 27.67 5.63 3.87
CA ASP A 221 27.87 4.32 3.27
C ASP A 221 28.18 3.28 4.35
N ILE A 222 27.33 2.26 4.50
CA ILE A 222 27.72 1.07 5.24
C ILE A 222 28.62 0.26 4.30
N GLU A 223 29.92 0.53 4.44
CA GLU A 223 30.98 -0.30 3.90
C GLU A 223 30.80 -1.76 4.32
N SER A 224 30.99 -2.62 3.34
CA SER A 224 31.00 -4.07 3.44
C SER A 224 32.08 -4.56 4.39
N HIS A 225 31.71 -4.98 5.60
CA HIS A 225 32.57 -5.85 6.40
C HIS A 225 32.47 -7.30 5.90
N ASN A 226 33.55 -7.82 5.30
CA ASN A 226 33.81 -9.25 5.05
C ASN A 226 33.66 -10.02 6.37
N ASP A 227 32.62 -10.85 6.56
CA ASP A 227 32.76 -12.30 6.40
C ASP A 227 31.39 -12.98 6.16
N CYS A 228 31.37 -14.13 5.49
CA CYS A 228 30.23 -14.97 5.04
C CYS A 228 29.39 -14.46 3.84
N SER A 229 29.28 -15.33 2.82
CA SER A 229 28.89 -15.06 1.44
C SER A 229 27.56 -15.73 1.05
N GLY A 230 26.58 -14.90 0.69
CA GLY A 230 25.27 -15.30 0.15
C GLY A 230 24.28 -14.14 0.23
N LEU A 231 23.76 -13.85 1.42
CA LEU A 231 22.78 -12.79 1.64
C LEU A 231 23.31 -11.38 1.31
N LYS A 232 24.60 -11.11 1.54
CA LYS A 232 25.22 -9.81 1.21
C LYS A 232 25.12 -9.44 -0.26
N ASN A 233 25.07 -10.44 -1.15
CA ASN A 233 25.01 -10.18 -2.60
C ASN A 233 23.59 -9.88 -3.08
N CYS A 234 22.56 -10.32 -2.36
CA CYS A 234 21.16 -10.03 -2.69
C CYS A 234 20.55 -8.92 -1.82
N CYS A 235 21.10 -8.63 -0.65
CA CYS A 235 20.57 -7.60 0.25
C CYS A 235 20.88 -6.19 -0.28
N ILE A 236 19.82 -5.44 -0.54
CA ILE A 236 19.86 -4.07 -1.07
C ILE A 236 19.77 -3.05 0.07
N TYR A 237 19.03 -3.40 1.12
CA TYR A 237 18.75 -2.54 2.26
C TYR A 237 18.40 -3.39 3.47
N SER A 238 18.82 -2.95 4.65
CA SER A 238 18.38 -3.49 5.93
C SER A 238 18.36 -2.34 6.94
N ASN A 239 17.32 -2.26 7.77
CA ASN A 239 17.31 -1.36 8.93
C ASN A 239 17.58 -2.15 10.23
N THR A 240 17.82 -1.42 11.32
CA THR A 240 18.02 -2.01 12.64
C THR A 240 17.24 -1.25 13.73
N ASP A 241 15.90 -1.13 13.63
CA ASP A 241 15.00 -0.78 14.76
C ASP A 241 13.51 -0.74 14.34
N PRO A 242 12.51 -1.11 15.18
CA PRO A 242 12.49 -2.20 16.19
C PRO A 242 12.19 -3.58 15.57
N SER A 243 11.68 -3.62 14.35
CA SER A 243 11.59 -4.79 13.47
C SER A 243 12.66 -4.70 12.39
N THR A 244 13.33 -5.82 12.10
CA THR A 244 14.34 -5.86 11.04
C THR A 244 13.63 -6.05 9.71
N ILE A 245 13.55 -5.01 8.89
CA ILE A 245 13.07 -5.08 7.51
C ILE A 245 14.26 -5.05 6.55
N SER A 246 14.37 -6.07 5.71
CA SER A 246 15.42 -6.20 4.71
C SER A 246 14.84 -6.39 3.32
N ILE A 247 15.46 -5.76 2.32
CA ILE A 247 15.06 -5.84 0.91
C ILE A 247 16.07 -6.69 0.18
N LEU A 248 15.60 -7.73 -0.52
CA LEU A 248 16.44 -8.68 -1.22
C LEU A 248 16.09 -8.71 -2.71
N ASN A 249 17.10 -8.63 -3.58
CA ASN A 249 17.00 -9.08 -4.96
C ASN A 249 16.99 -10.62 -4.97
N LEU A 250 15.80 -11.21 -4.95
CA LEU A 250 15.62 -12.66 -4.91
C LEU A 250 14.61 -13.11 -5.97
N PRO A 251 15.08 -13.32 -7.21
CA PRO A 251 14.30 -14.05 -8.21
C PRO A 251 13.86 -15.41 -7.68
N TRP A 252 12.68 -15.88 -8.08
CA TRP A 252 12.11 -17.14 -7.59
C TRP A 252 13.00 -18.34 -7.94
N GLU A 253 13.70 -18.28 -9.06
CA GLU A 253 14.67 -19.29 -9.52
C GLU A 253 15.90 -19.39 -8.63
N ASN A 254 16.18 -18.35 -7.82
CA ASN A 254 17.39 -18.25 -7.02
C ASN A 254 17.20 -18.70 -5.57
N ILE A 255 16.05 -19.31 -5.22
CA ILE A 255 15.85 -19.90 -3.89
C ILE A 255 16.68 -21.19 -3.77
N THR A 256 17.93 -21.02 -3.36
CA THR A 256 18.92 -22.10 -3.24
C THR A 256 19.24 -22.41 -1.77
N PRO A 257 19.76 -23.62 -1.45
CA PRO A 257 20.16 -23.97 -0.08
C PRO A 257 21.13 -22.95 0.56
N SER A 258 22.01 -22.36 -0.26
CA SER A 258 22.99 -21.37 0.23
C SER A 258 22.34 -20.07 0.71
N ILE A 259 21.40 -19.52 -0.07
CA ILE A 259 20.66 -18.32 0.31
C ILE A 259 19.73 -18.60 1.49
N CYS A 260 19.03 -19.74 1.45
CA CYS A 260 18.12 -20.13 2.53
C CYS A 260 18.83 -20.36 3.87
N LYS A 261 20.08 -20.86 3.84
CA LYS A 261 20.91 -20.96 5.05
C LYS A 261 21.13 -19.59 5.71
N ASP A 262 21.34 -18.55 4.91
CA ASP A 262 21.54 -17.20 5.42
C ASP A 262 20.23 -16.53 5.84
N LEU A 263 19.12 -16.81 5.15
CA LEU A 263 17.78 -16.34 5.53
C LEU A 263 17.36 -16.90 6.89
N GLY A 264 17.76 -18.14 7.17
CA GLY A 264 17.39 -18.87 8.37
C GLY A 264 15.97 -19.41 8.32
N VAL A 265 15.37 -19.63 9.50
CA VAL A 265 13.99 -20.11 9.61
C VAL A 265 13.02 -18.99 9.25
N ILE A 266 12.04 -19.31 8.41
CA ILE A 266 10.95 -18.42 8.02
C ILE A 266 9.64 -19.06 8.45
N GLU A 267 8.90 -18.41 9.35
CA GLU A 267 7.64 -18.95 9.88
C GLU A 267 6.49 -18.82 8.87
N LYS A 268 6.47 -17.73 8.08
CA LYS A 268 5.42 -17.48 7.08
C LYS A 268 5.96 -16.84 5.82
N VAL A 269 5.35 -17.20 4.69
CA VAL A 269 5.53 -16.50 3.43
C VAL A 269 4.21 -15.85 3.01
N ILE A 270 4.26 -14.59 2.63
CA ILE A 270 3.12 -13.86 2.07
C ILE A 270 3.39 -13.47 0.63
N ALA A 271 2.33 -13.26 -0.15
CA ALA A 271 2.44 -12.68 -1.48
C ALA A 271 1.12 -12.03 -1.91
N ALA A 272 1.20 -10.98 -2.72
CA ALA A 272 0.03 -10.32 -3.26
C ALA A 272 0.15 -10.13 -4.78
N ASP A 273 -0.86 -10.60 -5.51
CA ASP A 273 -1.03 -10.45 -6.95
C ASP A 273 0.12 -10.99 -7.81
N ILE A 274 0.75 -12.09 -7.38
CA ILE A 274 1.81 -12.79 -8.12
C ILE A 274 1.30 -13.93 -9.02
N ILE A 275 -0.01 -14.17 -9.05
CA ILE A 275 -0.68 -15.21 -9.83
C ILE A 275 -1.35 -14.56 -11.05
N TYR A 276 -0.60 -14.37 -12.13
CA TYR A 276 -1.09 -13.68 -13.33
C TYR A 276 -0.53 -14.19 -14.66
N ASP A 277 0.58 -14.94 -14.65
CA ASP A 277 1.22 -15.47 -15.84
C ASP A 277 1.61 -16.94 -15.61
N ASN A 278 1.03 -17.83 -16.42
CA ASN A 278 1.22 -19.28 -16.34
C ASN A 278 2.70 -19.67 -16.53
N ASP A 279 3.46 -18.91 -17.34
CA ASP A 279 4.86 -19.20 -17.62
C ASP A 279 5.73 -19.05 -16.36
N LEU A 280 5.26 -18.29 -15.36
CA LEU A 280 5.97 -18.08 -14.10
C LEU A 280 5.62 -19.11 -13.01
N PHE A 281 4.57 -19.93 -13.19
CA PHE A 281 4.10 -20.83 -12.15
C PHE A 281 5.15 -21.86 -11.75
N GLN A 282 5.89 -22.43 -12.70
CA GLN A 282 6.90 -23.42 -12.36
C GLN A 282 8.02 -22.83 -11.48
N SER A 283 8.45 -21.60 -11.76
CA SER A 283 9.42 -20.87 -10.95
C SER A 283 8.87 -20.60 -9.55
N LEU A 284 7.62 -20.14 -9.43
CA LEU A 284 6.97 -19.88 -8.15
C LEU A 284 6.78 -21.15 -7.31
N ILE A 285 6.35 -22.25 -7.94
CA ILE A 285 6.22 -23.57 -7.29
C ILE A 285 7.58 -24.07 -6.79
N ASN A 286 8.65 -23.90 -7.57
CA ASN A 286 10.00 -24.27 -7.15
C ASN A 286 10.49 -23.39 -6.00
N ALA A 287 10.19 -22.09 -6.01
CA ALA A 287 10.45 -21.18 -4.91
C ALA A 287 9.74 -21.63 -3.62
N MET A 288 8.45 -21.98 -3.69
CA MET A 288 7.70 -22.51 -2.54
C MET A 288 8.34 -23.80 -1.99
N LYS A 289 8.71 -24.74 -2.88
CA LYS A 289 9.43 -25.98 -2.49
C LYS A 289 10.74 -25.66 -1.79
N GLY A 290 11.56 -24.79 -2.35
CA GLY A 290 12.86 -24.41 -1.78
C GLY A 290 12.74 -23.72 -0.42
N LEU A 291 11.77 -22.81 -0.25
CA LEU A 291 11.51 -22.16 1.04
C LEU A 291 11.04 -23.16 2.10
N LYS A 292 10.20 -24.11 1.73
CA LYS A 292 9.77 -25.19 2.63
C LYS A 292 10.92 -26.11 3.01
N GLU A 293 11.68 -26.59 2.02
CA GLU A 293 12.78 -27.54 2.23
C GLU A 293 13.95 -26.93 3.00
N TYR A 294 14.32 -25.68 2.70
CA TYR A 294 15.56 -25.08 3.20
C TYR A 294 15.36 -24.04 4.30
N CYS A 295 14.20 -23.39 4.39
CA CYS A 295 13.87 -22.43 5.46
C CYS A 295 12.83 -22.94 6.46
N GLY A 296 12.27 -24.14 6.24
CA GLY A 296 11.26 -24.73 7.12
C GLY A 296 9.90 -24.02 7.11
N VAL A 297 9.54 -23.38 6.00
CA VAL A 297 8.23 -22.70 5.88
C VAL A 297 7.09 -23.71 5.88
N GLU A 298 6.17 -23.58 6.83
CA GLU A 298 4.98 -24.43 6.95
C GLU A 298 3.68 -23.75 6.49
N GLU A 299 3.70 -22.43 6.28
CA GLU A 299 2.50 -21.66 5.95
C GLU A 299 2.78 -20.56 4.91
N PHE A 300 2.02 -20.60 3.81
CA PHE A 300 1.97 -19.56 2.79
C PHE A 300 0.59 -18.90 2.79
N ILE A 301 0.55 -17.57 2.65
CA ILE A 301 -0.70 -16.79 2.58
C ILE A 301 -0.63 -15.90 1.35
N PHE A 302 -1.32 -16.29 0.28
CA PHE A 302 -1.32 -15.52 -0.97
C PHE A 302 -2.67 -14.86 -1.22
N ALA A 303 -2.65 -13.60 -1.61
CA ALA A 303 -3.82 -12.92 -2.14
C ALA A 303 -3.66 -12.71 -3.65
N CYS A 304 -4.73 -12.86 -4.42
CA CYS A 304 -4.74 -12.58 -5.85
C CYS A 304 -6.04 -11.93 -6.30
N THR A 305 -5.97 -11.13 -7.35
CA THR A 305 -7.15 -10.65 -8.06
C THR A 305 -7.48 -11.64 -9.17
N GLU A 306 -8.63 -12.30 -9.09
CA GLU A 306 -9.05 -13.33 -10.05
C GLU A 306 -9.53 -12.67 -11.35
N ARG A 307 -8.57 -12.44 -12.25
CA ARG A 307 -8.82 -11.89 -13.60
C ARG A 307 -9.20 -12.99 -14.59
N ASN A 308 -8.69 -14.20 -14.37
CA ASN A 308 -8.99 -15.40 -15.14
C ASN A 308 -9.07 -16.58 -14.16
N SER A 309 -10.23 -17.23 -14.10
CA SER A 309 -10.46 -18.37 -13.20
C SER A 309 -9.65 -19.61 -13.59
N GLU A 310 -9.45 -19.87 -14.88
CA GLU A 310 -8.68 -21.02 -15.37
C GLU A 310 -7.21 -20.91 -14.96
N THR A 311 -6.62 -19.71 -15.10
CA THR A 311 -5.25 -19.41 -14.63
C THR A 311 -5.10 -19.67 -13.13
N LEU A 312 -6.07 -19.24 -12.32
CA LEU A 312 -6.04 -19.49 -10.89
C LEU A 312 -6.19 -20.97 -10.57
N GLU A 313 -7.13 -21.68 -11.21
CA GLU A 313 -7.34 -23.11 -11.02
C GLU A 313 -6.08 -23.93 -11.37
N GLU A 314 -5.41 -23.58 -12.46
CA GLU A 314 -4.14 -24.19 -12.86
C GLU A 314 -3.07 -24.01 -11.78
N PHE A 315 -2.89 -22.79 -11.27
CA PHE A 315 -1.95 -22.52 -10.18
C PHE A 315 -2.28 -23.33 -8.93
N LEU A 316 -3.56 -23.37 -8.52
CA LEU A 316 -3.99 -24.13 -7.34
C LEU A 316 -3.77 -25.64 -7.52
N MET A 317 -3.97 -26.17 -8.73
CA MET A 317 -3.67 -27.58 -9.05
C MET A 317 -2.17 -27.88 -8.94
N LEU A 318 -1.31 -27.05 -9.51
CA LEU A 318 0.14 -27.21 -9.43
C LEU A 318 0.65 -27.12 -7.98
N THR A 319 0.08 -26.20 -7.20
CA THR A 319 0.47 -25.96 -5.80
C THR A 319 0.17 -27.14 -4.89
N LYS A 320 -0.85 -27.97 -5.20
CA LYS A 320 -1.14 -29.21 -4.45
C LYS A 320 0.03 -30.19 -4.39
N THR A 321 0.97 -30.11 -5.33
CA THR A 321 2.19 -30.93 -5.32
C THR A 321 3.18 -30.53 -4.22
N VAL A 322 3.03 -29.34 -3.65
CA VAL A 322 3.90 -28.76 -2.61
C VAL A 322 3.16 -28.67 -1.27
N CYS A 323 1.93 -28.17 -1.33
CA CYS A 323 1.04 -27.92 -0.20
C CYS A 323 -0.30 -28.61 -0.48
N PRO A 324 -0.52 -29.85 -0.01
CA PRO A 324 -1.73 -30.61 -0.32
C PRO A 324 -2.98 -30.00 0.32
N ARG A 325 -2.82 -29.20 1.40
CA ARG A 325 -3.93 -28.49 2.03
C ARG A 325 -3.96 -27.03 1.59
N ILE A 326 -4.98 -26.70 0.81
CA ILE A 326 -5.27 -25.34 0.34
C ILE A 326 -6.63 -24.93 0.90
N VAL A 327 -6.68 -23.78 1.58
CA VAL A 327 -7.90 -23.22 2.16
C VAL A 327 -8.10 -21.81 1.63
N GLU A 328 -9.23 -21.55 1.00
CA GLU A 328 -9.66 -20.18 0.70
C GLU A 328 -10.10 -19.50 2.00
N LEU A 329 -9.41 -18.43 2.36
CA LEU A 329 -9.69 -17.62 3.54
C LEU A 329 -10.70 -16.53 3.22
N PRO A 330 -11.52 -16.11 4.20
CA PRO A 330 -12.45 -15.00 4.00
C PRO A 330 -11.68 -13.70 3.70
N VAL A 331 -12.13 -12.99 2.67
CA VAL A 331 -11.63 -11.66 2.34
C VAL A 331 -12.23 -10.65 3.33
N PRO A 332 -11.40 -9.86 4.03
CA PRO A 332 -11.89 -8.85 4.97
C PRO A 332 -12.77 -7.79 4.32
N LEU A 333 -13.66 -7.19 5.14
CA LEU A 333 -14.35 -5.97 4.75
C LEU A 333 -13.37 -4.80 4.60
N GLN A 334 -13.62 -3.93 3.63
CA GLN A 334 -12.85 -2.71 3.39
C GLN A 334 -13.05 -1.73 4.56
N SER A 335 -12.01 -1.50 5.37
CA SER A 335 -12.07 -0.60 6.53
C SER A 335 -11.01 0.51 6.46
N LYS A 336 -9.73 0.13 6.50
CA LYS A 336 -8.54 0.96 6.33
C LYS A 336 -8.16 1.11 4.87
N PHE A 337 -8.30 0.04 4.09
CA PHE A 337 -7.96 0.01 2.68
C PHE A 337 -9.20 -0.05 1.80
N LEU A 338 -9.14 0.65 0.67
CA LEU A 338 -10.22 0.73 -0.30
C LEU A 338 -9.73 0.21 -1.64
N TRP A 339 -10.48 -0.70 -2.25
CA TRP A 339 -10.18 -1.24 -3.57
C TRP A 339 -11.45 -1.45 -4.40
N PRO A 340 -11.36 -1.35 -5.74
CA PRO A 340 -12.47 -1.69 -6.62
C PRO A 340 -12.97 -3.12 -6.42
N THR A 341 -14.30 -3.30 -6.38
CA THR A 341 -14.96 -4.62 -6.18
C THR A 341 -15.46 -5.23 -7.48
N ASP A 342 -15.07 -4.67 -8.62
CA ASP A 342 -15.45 -5.12 -9.96
C ASP A 342 -14.79 -6.47 -10.32
N THR A 343 -13.55 -6.68 -9.87
CA THR A 343 -12.85 -7.95 -10.01
C THR A 343 -12.65 -8.58 -8.63
N PRO A 344 -13.07 -9.85 -8.42
CA PRO A 344 -12.97 -10.47 -7.11
C PRO A 344 -11.51 -10.65 -6.69
N VAL A 345 -11.25 -10.38 -5.41
CA VAL A 345 -10.00 -10.71 -4.73
C VAL A 345 -10.23 -12.00 -3.96
N LYS A 346 -9.24 -12.90 -3.94
CA LYS A 346 -9.25 -14.14 -3.14
C LYS A 346 -7.99 -14.20 -2.29
N ILE A 347 -8.09 -14.83 -1.11
CA ILE A 347 -6.97 -15.07 -0.21
C ILE A 347 -6.90 -16.56 0.06
N PHE A 348 -5.72 -17.16 -0.08
CA PHE A 348 -5.49 -18.59 0.12
C PHE A 348 -4.43 -18.82 1.17
N GLN A 349 -4.67 -19.81 2.03
CA GLN A 349 -3.69 -20.40 2.93
C GLN A 349 -3.25 -21.75 2.36
N PHE A 350 -1.94 -21.93 2.19
CA PHE A 350 -1.33 -23.17 1.76
C PHE A 350 -0.50 -23.75 2.89
N LYS A 351 -0.77 -25.02 3.19
CA LYS A 351 -0.13 -25.78 4.26
C LYS A 351 0.15 -27.21 3.81
N ASP A 352 0.99 -27.85 4.59
CA ASP A 352 1.26 -29.29 4.53
C ASP A 352 0.03 -30.14 4.85
#